data_AF-A0A0B4EZZ9-F1
#
_entry.id   AF-A0A0B4EZZ9-F1
#
_cell.length_a   1.000
_cell.length_b   1.000
_cell.length_c   1.000
_cell.angle_alpha   90.00
_cell.angle_beta   90.00
_cell.angle_gamma   90.00
#
_symmetry.space_group_name_H-M   'P 1'
#
loop_
_entity.id
_entity.type
_entity.pdbx_description
1 polymer ?
#
loop_
_entity_poly.entity_id
_entity_poly.type
_entity_poly.pdbx_seq_one_letter_code
_entity_poly.pdbx_strand_id
1 'polypeptide(L)'
;MSAKSVAYTHSVPDTNNPDKEDAKIVTVLEPGFINDETINKFSYSFTPPSDITDSLEKGKKKQKTVSTRDGRVVYSSMSCTYPDKTVSDTVVIEGVIFQYREKVSNDSTYGKQYICAGIKDTYIAKFMSDAMSNAPSVHVKPGPKVKHQDGYYWFDAKLDRLSDDDTTIVFINPETNEDMVLTESLINMVNNNKSNMIGQARCIISGSITNNDKSRMIQIEGADLTMGVKLTEVFIKDTTNIKGPTLGPLKGSNTEKTEVTERVMASSAMAAYAMSRLNIK
;
A
#
# COMPACT_ATOMS: atom_id res chain seq x y z
N MET A 1 -10.25 23.53 -8.69
CA MET A 1 -9.90 23.11 -10.06
C MET A 1 -9.68 21.61 -10.03
N SER A 2 -10.32 20.90 -10.96
CA SER A 2 -10.37 19.44 -11.02
C SER A 2 -8.98 18.85 -11.20
N ALA A 3 -8.53 18.02 -10.24
CA ALA A 3 -7.43 17.10 -10.48
C ALA A 3 -7.86 16.23 -11.66
N LYS A 4 -7.07 16.24 -12.75
CA LYS A 4 -7.27 15.28 -13.83
C LYS A 4 -7.02 13.90 -13.25
N SER A 5 -8.09 13.14 -13.04
CA SER A 5 -8.00 11.72 -12.75
C SER A 5 -7.28 11.06 -13.93
N VAL A 6 -6.10 10.49 -13.70
CA VAL A 6 -5.50 9.57 -14.65
C VAL A 6 -6.37 8.31 -14.61
N ALA A 7 -7.38 8.27 -15.48
CA ALA A 7 -8.13 7.06 -15.76
C ALA A 7 -7.20 6.14 -16.56
N TYR A 8 -6.83 5.01 -15.98
CA TYR A 8 -6.21 3.94 -16.75
C TYR A 8 -7.29 3.30 -17.64
N THR A 9 -7.39 3.76 -18.88
CA THR A 9 -8.27 3.16 -19.88
C THR A 9 -7.59 1.89 -20.42
N HIS A 10 -8.15 0.71 -20.12
CA HIS A 10 -7.82 -0.51 -20.86
C HIS A 10 -8.73 -0.63 -22.09
N SER A 11 -8.17 -0.33 -23.26
CA SER A 11 -8.79 -0.67 -24.54
C SER A 11 -8.28 -2.05 -24.96
N VAL A 12 -9.14 -3.07 -24.99
CA VAL A 12 -8.83 -4.33 -25.67
C VAL A 12 -9.51 -4.28 -27.03
N PRO A 13 -8.77 -4.30 -28.17
CA PRO A 13 -9.39 -4.48 -29.47
C PRO A 13 -9.92 -5.92 -29.56
N ASP A 14 -11.19 -6.08 -29.94
CA ASP A 14 -11.72 -7.39 -30.30
C ASP A 14 -11.08 -7.81 -31.64
N THR A 15 -10.10 -8.71 -31.58
CA THR A 15 -9.32 -9.12 -32.76
C THR A 15 -10.06 -10.12 -33.66
N ASN A 16 -11.33 -10.43 -33.39
CA ASN A 16 -12.02 -11.55 -34.05
C ASN A 16 -13.16 -11.17 -35.00
N ASN A 17 -13.46 -9.88 -35.23
CA ASN A 17 -14.49 -9.52 -36.20
C ASN A 17 -14.36 -8.09 -36.75
N PRO A 18 -13.75 -7.88 -37.93
CA PRO A 18 -13.52 -6.53 -38.48
C PRO A 18 -14.78 -5.81 -38.99
N ASP A 19 -15.94 -6.48 -39.06
CA ASP A 19 -17.16 -5.96 -39.74
C ASP A 19 -18.41 -5.83 -38.85
N LYS A 20 -18.26 -5.52 -37.55
CA LYS A 20 -19.42 -5.13 -36.71
C LYS A 20 -19.33 -3.68 -36.26
N GLU A 21 -20.00 -2.81 -37.02
CA GLU A 21 -20.52 -1.56 -36.51
C GLU A 21 -21.41 -1.84 -35.28
N ASP A 22 -21.32 -0.95 -34.29
CA ASP A 22 -21.96 -0.97 -32.98
C ASP A 22 -21.41 -1.95 -31.93
N ALA A 23 -20.10 -1.87 -31.68
CA ALA A 23 -19.56 -2.22 -30.37
C ALA A 23 -20.12 -1.23 -29.34
N LYS A 24 -21.07 -1.68 -28.51
CA LYS A 24 -21.53 -0.92 -27.33
C LYS A 24 -20.31 -0.57 -26.46
N ILE A 25 -19.92 0.70 -26.50
CA ILE A 25 -18.95 1.27 -25.59
C ILE A 25 -19.58 1.24 -24.19
N VAL A 26 -19.19 0.25 -23.38
CA VAL A 26 -19.49 0.28 -21.95
C VAL A 26 -18.47 1.20 -21.32
N THR A 27 -18.80 2.48 -21.21
CA THR A 27 -17.96 3.46 -20.53
C THR A 27 -18.10 3.24 -19.02
N VAL A 28 -17.11 2.59 -18.41
CA VAL A 28 -16.97 2.60 -16.95
C VAL A 28 -16.31 3.92 -16.57
N LEU A 29 -17.09 4.84 -16.01
CA LEU A 29 -16.64 6.17 -15.59
C LEU A 29 -15.97 6.16 -14.20
N GLU A 30 -15.84 4.99 -13.58
CA GLU A 30 -15.28 4.89 -12.23
C GLU A 30 -13.77 4.76 -12.30
N PRO A 31 -13.02 5.56 -11.54
CA PRO A 31 -11.61 5.77 -11.81
C PRO A 31 -10.71 4.63 -11.31
N GLY A 32 -11.29 3.49 -10.91
CA GLY A 32 -10.56 2.27 -10.52
C GLY A 32 -9.81 2.35 -9.19
N PHE A 33 -9.92 3.46 -8.46
CA PHE A 33 -9.29 3.64 -7.14
C PHE A 33 -10.34 3.71 -6.02
N ILE A 34 -9.92 3.26 -4.83
CA ILE A 34 -10.68 3.25 -3.59
C ILE A 34 -10.53 4.60 -2.89
N ASN A 35 -11.65 5.29 -2.72
CA ASN A 35 -11.78 6.49 -1.90
C ASN A 35 -13.10 6.44 -1.10
N ASP A 36 -13.41 7.51 -0.36
CA ASP A 36 -14.63 7.59 0.46
C ASP A 36 -15.94 7.44 -0.36
N GLU A 37 -15.90 7.77 -1.66
CA GLU A 37 -17.07 7.70 -2.56
C GLU A 37 -17.19 6.34 -3.27
N THR A 38 -16.07 5.65 -3.52
CA THR A 38 -16.01 4.42 -4.32
C THR A 38 -15.88 3.14 -3.50
N ILE A 39 -15.45 3.22 -2.23
CA ILE A 39 -15.22 2.06 -1.35
C ILE A 39 -16.41 1.09 -1.27
N ASN A 40 -17.64 1.60 -1.35
CA ASN A 40 -18.86 0.80 -1.26
C ASN A 40 -19.33 0.23 -2.61
N LYS A 41 -18.70 0.64 -3.71
CA LYS A 41 -19.03 0.18 -5.07
C LYS A 41 -18.28 -1.09 -5.45
N PHE A 42 -17.19 -1.38 -4.75
CA PHE A 42 -16.37 -2.57 -4.97
C PHE A 42 -16.73 -3.65 -3.97
N SER A 43 -16.49 -4.90 -4.35
CA SER A 43 -16.62 -6.06 -3.47
C SER A 43 -15.24 -6.65 -3.20
N TYR A 44 -14.94 -6.89 -1.93
CA TYR A 44 -13.67 -7.47 -1.51
C TYR A 44 -13.87 -8.93 -1.09
N SER A 45 -13.01 -9.83 -1.55
CA SER A 45 -13.09 -11.23 -1.15
C SER A 45 -11.72 -11.77 -0.82
N PHE A 46 -11.65 -12.70 0.10
CA PHE A 46 -10.42 -13.38 0.45
C PHE A 46 -10.48 -14.81 -0.06
N THR A 47 -9.38 -15.27 -0.64
CA THR A 47 -9.28 -16.68 -1.04
C THR A 47 -9.35 -17.58 0.19
N PRO A 48 -9.90 -18.80 0.08
CA PRO A 48 -9.84 -19.76 1.17
C PRO A 48 -8.38 -19.92 1.66
N PRO A 49 -8.12 -19.89 2.98
CA PRO A 49 -6.76 -19.87 3.46
C PRO A 49 -6.08 -21.20 3.15
N SER A 50 -4.84 -21.11 2.69
CA SER A 50 -4.06 -22.27 2.30
C SER A 50 -2.70 -22.23 2.97
N ASP A 51 -2.18 -23.41 3.28
CA ASP A 51 -0.81 -23.55 3.74
C ASP A 51 0.15 -23.36 2.55
N ILE A 52 1.01 -22.34 2.65
CA ILE A 52 1.97 -21.99 1.59
C ILE A 52 3.42 -22.29 1.98
N THR A 53 3.64 -23.02 3.07
CA THR A 53 4.97 -23.24 3.66
C THR A 53 5.97 -23.81 2.66
N ASP A 54 5.58 -24.86 1.93
CA ASP A 54 6.47 -25.50 0.95
C ASP A 54 6.66 -24.66 -0.32
N SER A 55 5.65 -23.85 -0.68
CA SER A 55 5.74 -22.90 -1.81
C SER A 55 6.75 -21.79 -1.51
N LEU A 56 6.80 -21.31 -0.26
CA LEU A 56 7.79 -20.33 0.19
C LEU A 56 9.22 -20.92 0.20
N GLU A 57 9.38 -22.20 0.50
CA GLU A 57 10.69 -22.88 0.48
C GLU A 57 11.23 -23.07 -0.94
N LYS A 58 10.37 -23.41 -1.91
CA LYS A 58 10.77 -23.59 -3.31
C LYS A 58 11.22 -22.27 -3.96
N GLY A 59 10.76 -21.12 -3.48
CA GLY A 59 11.18 -19.79 -3.94
C GLY A 59 12.54 -19.29 -3.43
N LYS A 60 13.23 -20.02 -2.54
CA LYS A 60 14.43 -19.58 -1.80
C LYS A 60 15.75 -19.47 -2.60
N LYS A 61 15.74 -19.33 -3.92
CA LYS A 61 17.02 -19.11 -4.65
C LYS A 61 17.57 -17.68 -4.60
N LYS A 62 16.81 -16.65 -4.18
CA LYS A 62 17.34 -15.25 -4.19
C LYS A 62 16.88 -14.25 -3.11
N GLN A 63 16.20 -14.63 -2.02
CA GLN A 63 15.82 -13.65 -0.98
C GLN A 63 16.21 -14.11 0.44
N LYS A 64 17.30 -13.54 0.95
CA LYS A 64 17.67 -13.57 2.38
C LYS A 64 16.87 -12.50 3.13
N THR A 65 15.56 -12.67 3.32
CA THR A 65 14.78 -11.98 4.38
C THR A 65 13.28 -12.27 4.27
N VAL A 66 12.85 -13.47 4.63
CA VAL A 66 11.59 -13.67 5.34
C VAL A 66 11.85 -14.77 6.37
N SER A 67 11.83 -14.39 7.64
CA SER A 67 12.09 -15.27 8.78
C SER A 67 10.90 -16.19 9.04
N THR A 68 10.79 -17.26 8.27
CA THR A 68 10.12 -18.52 8.68
C THR A 68 10.94 -19.67 8.13
N ARG A 69 12.24 -19.73 8.45
CA ARG A 69 13.06 -20.88 8.04
C ARG A 69 12.53 -22.18 8.64
N ASP A 70 11.89 -22.08 9.81
CA ASP A 70 11.45 -23.21 10.63
C ASP A 70 9.94 -23.18 10.95
N GLY A 71 9.18 -22.28 10.33
CA GLY A 71 7.79 -21.98 10.68
C GLY A 71 6.80 -22.27 9.56
N ARG A 72 5.58 -22.65 9.92
CA ARG A 72 4.46 -22.88 9.01
C ARG A 72 3.70 -21.58 8.74
N VAL A 73 3.25 -21.38 7.51
CA VAL A 73 2.55 -20.16 7.07
C VAL A 73 1.24 -20.55 6.38
N VAL A 74 0.12 -20.07 6.93
CA VAL A 74 -1.17 -20.07 6.25
C VAL A 74 -1.42 -18.67 5.71
N TYR A 75 -1.90 -18.60 4.47
CA TYR A 75 -2.06 -17.37 3.73
C TYR A 75 -3.40 -17.33 2.99
N SER A 76 -3.98 -16.13 2.93
CA SER A 76 -5.15 -15.79 2.15
C SER A 76 -4.91 -14.44 1.46
N SER A 77 -5.19 -14.37 0.17
CA SER A 77 -5.05 -13.13 -0.62
C SER A 77 -6.41 -12.46 -0.77
N MET A 78 -6.44 -11.14 -0.65
CA MET A 78 -7.60 -10.35 -1.04
C MET A 78 -7.64 -10.21 -2.56
N SER A 79 -8.85 -10.26 -3.12
CA SER A 79 -9.17 -9.76 -4.45
C SER A 79 -10.25 -8.69 -4.35
N CYS A 80 -10.25 -7.79 -5.32
CA CYS A 80 -11.23 -6.73 -5.50
C CYS A 80 -11.98 -6.96 -6.80
N THR A 81 -13.30 -7.00 -6.71
CA THR A 81 -14.20 -7.05 -7.86
C THR A 81 -14.76 -5.66 -8.11
N TYR A 82 -14.47 -5.12 -9.29
CA TYR A 82 -14.93 -3.81 -9.75
C TYR A 82 -16.37 -3.88 -10.29
N PRO A 83 -17.05 -2.74 -10.50
CA PRO A 83 -18.44 -2.72 -10.97
C PRO A 83 -18.65 -3.36 -12.35
N ASP A 84 -17.61 -3.38 -13.17
CA ASP A 84 -17.57 -4.03 -14.49
C ASP A 84 -17.32 -5.54 -14.41
N LYS A 85 -17.25 -6.10 -13.19
CA LYS A 85 -16.96 -7.50 -12.85
C LYS A 85 -15.51 -7.93 -13.14
N THR A 86 -14.62 -7.00 -13.48
CA THR A 86 -13.19 -7.32 -13.51
C THR A 86 -12.71 -7.60 -12.08
N VAL A 87 -11.75 -8.50 -11.95
CA VAL A 87 -11.19 -8.91 -10.65
C VAL A 87 -9.69 -8.63 -10.66
N SER A 88 -9.18 -7.99 -9.62
CA SER A 88 -7.74 -7.78 -9.42
C SER A 88 -7.32 -8.27 -8.04
N ASP A 89 -6.09 -8.79 -7.95
CA ASP A 89 -5.38 -9.12 -6.71
C ASP A 89 -4.65 -7.90 -6.10
N THR A 90 -4.68 -6.77 -6.81
CA THR A 90 -4.19 -5.48 -6.35
C THR A 90 -5.33 -4.48 -6.22
N VAL A 91 -5.20 -3.56 -5.27
CA VAL A 91 -6.13 -2.44 -5.10
C VAL A 91 -5.36 -1.13 -5.10
N VAL A 92 -5.92 -0.11 -5.74
CA VAL A 92 -5.39 1.25 -5.69
C VAL A 92 -6.16 2.02 -4.63
N ILE A 93 -5.50 2.44 -3.56
CA ILE A 93 -6.11 3.16 -2.44
C ILE A 93 -5.66 4.62 -2.46
N GLU A 94 -6.60 5.55 -2.44
CA GLU A 94 -6.33 6.98 -2.27
C GLU A 94 -6.32 7.39 -0.80
N GLY A 95 -5.41 8.31 -0.45
CA GLY A 95 -5.32 8.86 0.90
C GLY A 95 -4.49 7.99 1.84
N VAL A 96 -3.60 7.16 1.30
CA VAL A 96 -2.64 6.40 2.09
C VAL A 96 -1.57 7.35 2.61
N ILE A 97 -1.27 7.25 3.91
CA ILE A 97 -0.29 8.10 4.57
C ILE A 97 0.98 7.30 4.82
N PHE A 98 2.13 7.82 4.40
CA PHE A 98 3.44 7.24 4.68
C PHE A 98 4.11 8.03 5.80
N GLN A 99 4.33 7.36 6.93
CA GLN A 99 4.83 8.02 8.14
C GLN A 99 6.33 8.26 8.07
N TYR A 100 6.76 9.50 8.33
CA TYR A 100 8.14 9.82 8.62
C TYR A 100 8.59 9.19 9.93
N ARG A 101 9.78 8.58 9.89
CA ARG A 101 10.44 8.02 11.07
C ARG A 101 11.88 8.51 11.09
N GLU A 102 12.21 9.23 12.15
CA GLU A 102 13.56 9.74 12.35
C GLU A 102 14.58 8.58 12.34
N LYS A 103 15.76 8.84 11.75
CA LYS A 103 16.92 7.92 11.75
C LYS A 103 16.70 6.58 11.07
N VAL A 104 15.65 6.42 10.25
CA VAL A 104 15.56 5.31 9.29
C VAL A 104 16.42 5.66 8.09
N SER A 105 17.36 4.81 7.73
CA SER A 105 18.04 4.89 6.43
C SER A 105 17.51 3.83 5.48
N ASN A 106 17.59 4.08 4.18
CA ASN A 106 17.40 3.07 3.14
C ASN A 106 18.36 1.88 3.29
N ASP A 107 19.44 2.03 4.06
CA ASP A 107 20.39 0.94 4.33
C ASP A 107 19.98 0.02 5.47
N SER A 108 19.08 0.48 6.35
CA SER A 108 18.58 -0.30 7.47
C SER A 108 17.69 -1.45 7.00
N THR A 109 17.67 -2.57 7.74
CA THR A 109 16.79 -3.72 7.43
C THR A 109 15.32 -3.30 7.34
N TYR A 110 14.89 -2.37 8.19
CA TYR A 110 13.54 -1.82 8.13
C TYR A 110 13.35 -0.96 6.87
N GLY A 111 14.19 0.06 6.64
CA GLY A 111 14.06 0.96 5.49
C GLY A 111 14.17 0.27 4.13
N LYS A 112 14.81 -0.91 4.04
CA LYS A 112 14.80 -1.74 2.82
C LYS A 112 13.50 -2.49 2.57
N GLN A 113 12.72 -2.76 3.60
CA GLN A 113 11.68 -3.78 3.56
C GLN A 113 10.30 -3.27 3.94
N TYR A 114 10.22 -2.20 4.71
CA TYR A 114 8.99 -1.73 5.33
C TYR A 114 8.92 -0.21 5.38
N ILE A 115 7.69 0.29 5.32
CA ILE A 115 7.32 1.64 5.73
C ILE A 115 6.06 1.58 6.59
N CYS A 116 5.95 2.46 7.59
CA CYS A 116 4.71 2.58 8.34
C CYS A 116 3.69 3.37 7.48
N ALA A 117 2.61 2.70 7.08
CA ALA A 117 1.57 3.25 6.22
C ALA A 117 0.21 3.25 6.93
N GLY A 118 -0.44 4.42 6.98
CA GLY A 118 -1.79 4.62 7.46
C GLY A 118 -2.80 4.42 6.33
N ILE A 119 -3.77 3.53 6.53
CA ILE A 119 -4.93 3.33 5.65
C ILE A 119 -6.19 3.65 6.45
N LYS A 120 -7.13 4.42 5.87
CA LYS A 120 -8.35 4.84 6.58
C LYS A 120 -9.10 3.65 7.18
N ASP A 121 -9.63 3.85 8.37
CA ASP A 121 -10.39 2.86 9.12
C ASP A 121 -11.61 2.36 8.37
N THR A 122 -12.32 3.25 7.67
CA THR A 122 -13.47 2.95 6.82
C THR A 122 -13.14 1.92 5.74
N TYR A 123 -11.95 2.01 5.13
CA TYR A 123 -11.53 1.09 4.08
C TYR A 123 -11.22 -0.29 4.67
N ILE A 124 -10.45 -0.33 5.76
CA ILE A 124 -10.10 -1.58 6.45
C ILE A 124 -11.35 -2.27 7.01
N ALA A 125 -12.29 -1.51 7.58
CA ALA A 125 -13.57 -2.01 8.05
C ALA A 125 -14.38 -2.64 6.91
N LYS A 126 -14.43 -2.00 5.74
CA LYS A 126 -15.08 -2.56 4.55
C LYS A 126 -14.42 -3.86 4.10
N PHE A 127 -13.08 -3.91 4.04
CA PHE A 127 -12.35 -5.11 3.65
C PHE A 127 -12.65 -6.29 4.58
N MET A 128 -12.70 -6.05 5.89
CA MET A 128 -13.06 -7.08 6.87
C MET A 128 -14.52 -7.51 6.76
N SER A 129 -15.46 -6.56 6.61
CA SER A 129 -16.89 -6.84 6.49
C SER A 129 -17.22 -7.70 5.26
N ASP A 130 -16.64 -7.35 4.10
CA ASP A 130 -16.86 -8.11 2.87
C ASP A 130 -16.17 -9.49 2.92
N ALA A 131 -15.00 -9.58 3.54
CA ALA A 131 -14.31 -10.85 3.76
C ALA A 131 -15.20 -11.84 4.53
N MET A 132 -15.79 -11.39 5.64
CA MET A 132 -16.68 -12.20 6.47
C MET A 132 -17.97 -12.61 5.73
N SER A 133 -18.48 -11.72 4.87
CA SER A 133 -19.71 -11.99 4.11
C SER A 133 -19.50 -13.04 3.02
N ASN A 134 -18.33 -13.03 2.37
CA ASN A 134 -18.02 -13.88 1.22
C ASN A 134 -17.32 -15.19 1.59
N ALA A 135 -16.61 -15.23 2.72
CA ALA A 135 -15.91 -16.41 3.21
C ALA A 135 -16.00 -16.48 4.75
N PRO A 136 -17.11 -16.98 5.31
CA PRO A 136 -17.36 -16.97 6.76
C PRO A 136 -16.31 -17.72 7.60
N SER A 137 -15.55 -18.62 6.97
CA SER A 137 -14.46 -19.38 7.60
C SER A 137 -13.14 -18.60 7.67
N VAL A 138 -13.07 -17.39 7.09
CA VAL A 138 -11.88 -16.56 6.98
C VAL A 138 -12.05 -15.29 7.81
N HIS A 139 -11.38 -15.26 8.96
CA HIS A 139 -11.39 -14.10 9.84
C HIS A 139 -10.12 -13.30 9.65
N VAL A 140 -10.13 -12.28 8.79
CA VAL A 140 -8.97 -11.37 8.63
C VAL A 140 -9.14 -10.17 9.54
N LYS A 141 -8.11 -9.85 10.34
CA LYS A 141 -8.12 -8.69 11.24
C LYS A 141 -6.76 -7.99 11.30
N PRO A 142 -6.71 -6.69 11.65
CA PRO A 142 -5.46 -6.00 11.95
C PRO A 142 -4.62 -6.78 12.96
N GLY A 143 -3.33 -6.91 12.66
CA GLY A 143 -2.39 -7.62 13.55
C GLY A 143 -2.18 -6.89 14.88
N PRO A 144 -1.59 -7.57 15.89
CA PRO A 144 -1.36 -6.97 17.22
C PRO A 144 -0.41 -5.76 17.22
N LYS A 145 0.40 -5.62 16.16
CA LYS A 145 1.31 -4.48 15.97
C LYS A 145 0.65 -3.31 15.24
N VAL A 146 -0.48 -3.53 14.56
CA VAL A 146 -1.21 -2.49 13.86
C VAL A 146 -1.84 -1.58 14.91
N LYS A 147 -1.65 -0.27 14.75
CA LYS A 147 -2.23 0.75 15.63
C LYS A 147 -3.41 1.41 14.93
N HIS A 148 -4.46 1.70 15.68
CA HIS A 148 -5.57 2.52 15.23
C HIS A 148 -5.43 3.92 15.86
N GLN A 149 -5.23 4.95 15.04
CA GLN A 149 -5.04 6.32 15.50
C GLN A 149 -5.48 7.30 14.41
N ASP A 150 -6.14 8.38 14.81
CA ASP A 150 -6.57 9.49 13.95
C ASP A 150 -7.42 9.06 12.73
N GLY A 151 -8.19 7.97 12.86
CA GLY A 151 -9.03 7.43 11.77
C GLY A 151 -8.28 6.53 10.78
N TYR A 152 -7.08 6.07 11.13
CA TYR A 152 -6.25 5.20 10.28
C TYR A 152 -5.79 3.96 11.05
N TYR A 153 -5.74 2.83 10.35
CA TYR A 153 -4.94 1.67 10.75
C TYR A 153 -3.54 1.80 10.16
N TRP A 154 -2.54 1.69 11.02
CA TRP A 154 -1.13 1.88 10.70
C TRP A 154 -0.41 0.53 10.60
N PHE A 155 -0.04 0.17 9.38
CA PHE A 155 0.60 -1.09 9.02
C PHE A 155 2.09 -0.88 8.74
N ASP A 156 2.93 -1.85 9.13
CA ASP A 156 4.26 -1.99 8.53
C ASP A 156 4.08 -2.59 7.12
N ALA A 157 3.89 -1.72 6.12
CA ALA A 157 3.66 -2.10 4.74
C ALA A 157 4.96 -2.54 4.07
N LYS A 158 4.94 -3.70 3.40
CA LYS A 158 6.12 -4.27 2.74
C LYS A 158 6.48 -3.53 1.46
N LEU A 159 7.78 -3.33 1.23
CA LEU A 159 8.38 -2.65 0.07
C LEU A 159 9.06 -3.61 -0.91
N ASP A 160 9.04 -4.92 -0.67
CA ASP A 160 9.83 -5.92 -1.41
C ASP A 160 9.47 -6.10 -2.90
N ARG A 161 8.39 -5.46 -3.37
CA ARG A 161 8.03 -5.35 -4.81
C ARG A 161 8.00 -3.91 -5.31
N LEU A 162 8.38 -2.96 -4.48
CA LEU A 162 8.49 -1.56 -4.85
C LEU A 162 9.96 -1.33 -5.21
N SER A 163 10.29 -1.35 -6.50
CA SER A 163 11.60 -0.88 -6.94
C SER A 163 11.71 0.63 -6.75
N ASP A 164 12.93 1.17 -6.85
CA ASP A 164 13.14 2.62 -6.85
C ASP A 164 12.39 3.29 -8.03
N ASP A 165 12.12 2.54 -9.11
CA ASP A 165 11.39 3.00 -10.30
C ASP A 165 9.85 2.94 -10.13
N ASP A 166 9.35 2.14 -9.19
CA ASP A 166 7.91 1.95 -8.94
C ASP A 166 7.32 3.01 -7.98
N THR A 167 8.15 3.94 -7.52
CA THR A 167 7.72 5.10 -6.72
C THR A 167 7.75 6.33 -7.60
N THR A 168 6.56 6.85 -7.90
CA THR A 168 6.38 8.05 -8.71
C THR A 168 5.91 9.19 -7.83
N ILE A 169 6.64 10.30 -7.86
CA ILE A 169 6.23 11.55 -7.22
C ILE A 169 5.65 12.42 -8.32
N VAL A 170 4.37 12.77 -8.22
CA VAL A 170 3.74 13.69 -9.15
C VAL A 170 3.38 14.94 -8.37
N PHE A 171 3.97 16.06 -8.75
CA PHE A 171 3.63 17.36 -8.18
C PHE A 171 3.36 18.36 -9.29
N ILE A 172 2.50 19.33 -9.01
CA ILE A 172 2.19 20.40 -9.94
C ILE A 172 3.24 21.49 -9.75
N ASN A 173 3.99 21.81 -10.79
CA ASN A 173 4.88 22.96 -10.77
C ASN A 173 4.02 24.23 -10.62
N PRO A 174 4.22 25.03 -9.56
CA PRO A 174 3.38 26.21 -9.32
C PRO A 174 3.60 27.34 -10.35
N GLU A 175 4.73 27.36 -11.06
CA GLU A 175 5.05 28.36 -12.07
C GLU A 175 4.52 28.01 -13.46
N THR A 176 4.66 26.73 -13.86
CA THR A 176 4.22 26.27 -15.20
C THR A 176 2.84 25.61 -15.19
N ASN A 177 2.32 25.26 -14.02
CA ASN A 177 1.09 24.47 -13.84
C ASN A 177 1.12 23.13 -14.59
N GLU A 178 2.33 22.60 -14.83
CA GLU A 178 2.57 21.30 -15.44
C GLU A 178 2.88 20.24 -14.38
N ASP A 179 2.48 19.00 -14.66
CA ASP A 179 2.81 17.85 -13.83
C ASP A 179 4.29 17.52 -14.01
N MET A 180 5.03 17.52 -12.91
CA MET A 180 6.41 17.10 -12.86
C MET A 180 6.52 15.77 -12.14
N VAL A 181 7.31 14.88 -12.74
CA VAL A 181 7.49 13.51 -12.27
C VAL A 181 8.91 13.30 -11.77
N LEU A 182 9.03 12.81 -10.54
CA LEU A 182 10.29 12.36 -9.97
C LEU A 182 10.20 10.90 -9.54
N THR A 183 11.26 10.17 -9.80
CA THR A 183 11.39 8.76 -9.44
C THR A 183 12.46 8.64 -8.36
N GLU A 184 12.05 8.18 -7.17
CA GLU A 184 12.93 8.03 -6.01
C GLU A 184 12.33 7.04 -5.02
N SER A 185 13.19 6.28 -4.32
CA SER A 185 12.78 5.43 -3.20
C SER A 185 11.87 6.15 -2.20
N LEU A 186 10.73 5.53 -1.88
CA LEU A 186 9.72 6.05 -0.95
C LEU A 186 10.30 6.46 0.41
N ILE A 187 11.21 5.66 0.98
CA ILE A 187 11.80 5.96 2.30
C ILE A 187 12.73 7.18 2.21
N ASN A 188 13.55 7.30 1.16
CA ASN A 188 14.38 8.49 0.97
C ASN A 188 13.53 9.74 0.85
N MET A 189 12.45 9.69 0.06
CA MET A 189 11.57 10.84 -0.13
C MET A 189 10.92 11.27 1.19
N VAL A 190 10.33 10.35 1.95
CA VAL A 190 9.71 10.65 3.26
C VAL A 190 10.75 11.22 4.24
N ASN A 191 11.97 10.68 4.24
CA ASN A 191 13.05 11.12 5.11
C ASN A 191 13.63 12.48 4.74
N ASN A 192 13.84 12.76 3.46
CA ASN A 192 14.40 14.01 2.98
C ASN A 192 13.45 15.18 3.26
N ASN A 193 12.15 14.94 3.14
CA ASN A 193 11.10 15.92 3.46
C ASN A 193 10.81 16.04 4.96
N LYS A 194 11.28 15.09 5.78
CA LYS A 194 11.10 15.05 7.24
C LYS A 194 9.64 15.25 7.69
N SER A 195 8.71 14.73 6.89
CA SER A 195 7.26 14.91 7.09
C SER A 195 6.50 13.70 6.57
N ASN A 196 5.31 13.48 7.13
CA ASN A 196 4.42 12.44 6.63
C ASN A 196 3.93 12.82 5.24
N MET A 197 3.80 11.82 4.37
CA MET A 197 3.36 11.99 2.99
C MET A 197 1.97 11.38 2.81
N ILE A 198 1.14 11.97 1.96
CA ILE A 198 -0.14 11.41 1.55
C ILE A 198 -0.17 11.19 0.04
N GLY A 199 -0.76 10.09 -0.38
CA GLY A 199 -0.79 9.72 -1.78
C GLY A 199 -1.77 8.62 -2.10
N GLN A 200 -1.58 8.05 -3.29
CA GLN A 200 -2.25 6.84 -3.75
C GLN A 200 -1.25 5.68 -3.70
N ALA A 201 -1.73 4.49 -3.35
CA ALA A 201 -0.90 3.29 -3.34
C ALA A 201 -1.62 2.14 -4.03
N ARG A 202 -0.97 1.53 -5.02
CA ARG A 202 -1.33 0.19 -5.46
C ARG A 202 -0.74 -0.79 -4.45
N CYS A 203 -1.59 -1.63 -3.88
CA CYS A 203 -1.17 -2.57 -2.87
C CYS A 203 -1.88 -3.92 -2.99
N ILE A 204 -1.21 -4.93 -2.43
CA ILE A 204 -1.77 -6.25 -2.19
C ILE A 204 -2.14 -6.29 -0.71
N ILE A 205 -3.39 -6.65 -0.43
CA ILE A 205 -3.86 -6.92 0.93
C ILE A 205 -3.99 -8.43 1.10
N SER A 206 -3.57 -8.92 2.25
CA SER A 206 -3.54 -10.34 2.55
C SER A 206 -3.82 -10.61 4.02
N GLY A 207 -4.29 -11.81 4.33
CA GLY A 207 -4.34 -12.35 5.68
C GLY A 207 -3.30 -13.46 5.84
N SER A 208 -2.60 -13.49 6.97
CA SER A 208 -1.67 -14.58 7.26
C SER A 208 -1.62 -14.94 8.73
N ILE A 209 -1.31 -16.19 9.01
CA ILE A 209 -0.93 -16.65 10.34
C ILE A 209 0.34 -17.49 10.19
N THR A 210 1.30 -17.23 11.07
CA THR A 210 2.58 -17.95 11.08
C THR A 210 2.83 -18.53 12.46
N ASN A 211 3.37 -19.74 12.49
CA ASN A 211 3.96 -20.29 13.70
C ASN A 211 5.48 -20.39 13.52
N ASN A 212 6.20 -20.69 14.61
CA ASN A 212 7.66 -20.85 14.59
C ASN A 212 8.09 -22.33 14.49
N ASP A 213 7.14 -23.24 14.20
CA ASP A 213 7.37 -24.69 14.23
C ASP A 213 6.62 -25.37 13.08
N LYS A 214 7.37 -25.74 12.03
CA LYS A 214 6.87 -26.39 10.82
C LYS A 214 6.13 -27.70 11.10
N SER A 215 6.46 -28.40 12.19
CA SER A 215 5.81 -29.65 12.58
C SER A 215 4.39 -29.43 13.14
N ARG A 216 4.09 -28.22 13.64
CA ARG A 216 2.78 -27.89 14.17
C ARG A 216 1.86 -27.47 13.02
N MET A 217 0.77 -28.22 12.85
CA MET A 217 -0.35 -27.81 12.02
C MET A 217 -0.91 -26.48 12.54
N ILE A 218 -1.24 -25.58 11.62
CA ILE A 218 -2.05 -24.41 11.93
C ILE A 218 -3.50 -24.81 11.65
N GLN A 219 -4.36 -24.70 12.66
CA GLN A 219 -5.80 -24.83 12.45
C GLN A 219 -6.26 -23.66 11.58
N ILE A 220 -6.86 -23.94 10.43
CA ILE A 220 -7.28 -22.93 9.45
C ILE A 220 -8.71 -22.48 9.72
N GLU A 221 -9.60 -23.43 10.02
CA GLU A 221 -11.01 -23.17 10.21
C GLU A 221 -11.25 -22.32 11.47
N GLY A 222 -11.86 -21.15 11.29
CA GLY A 222 -12.14 -20.20 12.37
C GLY A 222 -10.92 -19.45 12.90
N ALA A 223 -9.76 -19.56 12.24
CA ALA A 223 -8.55 -18.89 12.68
C ALA A 223 -8.55 -17.41 12.27
N ASP A 224 -8.04 -16.58 13.18
CA ASP A 224 -7.79 -15.16 12.92
C ASP A 224 -6.49 -14.96 12.14
N LEU A 225 -6.61 -14.61 10.86
CA LEU A 225 -5.51 -14.20 10.01
C LEU A 225 -5.16 -12.72 10.28
N THR A 226 -3.88 -12.46 10.45
CA THR A 226 -3.35 -11.10 10.56
C THR A 226 -3.28 -10.46 9.18
N MET A 227 -3.95 -9.32 9.03
CA MET A 227 -3.92 -8.49 7.83
C MET A 227 -2.51 -7.91 7.60
N GLY A 228 -2.02 -8.03 6.38
CA GLY A 228 -0.78 -7.44 5.90
C GLY A 228 -0.99 -6.66 4.62
N VAL A 229 -0.20 -5.60 4.47
CA VAL A 229 -0.20 -4.72 3.30
C VAL A 229 1.15 -4.79 2.63
N LYS A 230 1.15 -4.89 1.30
CA LYS A 230 2.36 -4.87 0.48
C LYS A 230 2.17 -3.86 -0.64
N LEU A 231 3.10 -2.93 -0.76
CA LEU A 231 3.08 -1.88 -1.78
C LEU A 231 3.70 -2.40 -3.07
N THR A 232 3.10 -2.01 -4.20
CA THR A 232 3.61 -2.34 -5.54
C THR A 232 3.82 -1.11 -6.40
N GLU A 233 3.10 -0.02 -6.13
CA GLU A 233 3.25 1.25 -6.84
C GLU A 233 2.77 2.36 -5.90
N VAL A 234 3.46 3.49 -5.87
CA VAL A 234 3.09 4.61 -5.00
C VAL A 234 3.15 5.91 -5.79
N PHE A 235 2.07 6.69 -5.67
CA PHE A 235 1.94 8.04 -6.22
C PHE A 235 1.81 9.03 -5.08
N ILE A 236 2.82 9.87 -4.90
CA ILE A 236 2.84 10.83 -3.81
C ILE A 236 2.22 12.14 -4.28
N LYS A 237 1.24 12.64 -3.52
CA LYS A 237 0.44 13.83 -3.87
C LYS A 237 0.86 15.06 -3.08
N ASP A 238 1.01 14.91 -1.76
CA ASP A 238 1.34 16.02 -0.87
C ASP A 238 1.93 15.51 0.46
N THR A 239 2.41 16.41 1.31
CA THR A 239 2.67 16.11 2.72
C THR A 239 1.37 16.21 3.53
N THR A 240 1.36 15.68 4.75
CA THR A 240 0.21 15.73 5.65
C THR A 240 0.61 15.95 7.10
N ASN A 241 -0.26 16.62 7.85
CA ASN A 241 -0.11 16.84 9.28
C ASN A 241 -0.75 15.73 10.14
N ILE A 242 -1.41 14.75 9.52
CA ILE A 242 -1.98 13.60 10.23
C ILE A 242 -0.85 12.81 10.89
N LYS A 243 -0.95 12.62 12.21
CA LYS A 243 0.10 11.98 13.00
C LYS A 243 -0.11 10.47 13.03
N GLY A 244 0.96 9.75 12.76
CA GLY A 244 0.99 8.31 13.00
C GLY A 244 1.27 7.96 14.46
N PRO A 245 1.25 6.67 14.79
CA PRO A 245 1.60 6.19 16.12
C PRO A 245 3.05 6.51 16.47
N THR A 246 3.35 6.56 17.76
CA THR A 246 4.73 6.59 18.22
C THR A 246 5.44 5.30 17.79
N LEU A 247 6.41 5.43 16.89
CA LEU A 247 7.21 4.30 16.44
C LEU A 247 8.33 4.05 17.44
N GLY A 248 8.42 2.82 17.96
CA GLY A 248 9.49 2.44 18.88
C GLY A 248 10.89 2.61 18.26
N PRO A 249 11.97 2.60 19.05
CA PRO A 249 13.32 2.62 18.49
C PRO A 249 13.55 1.39 17.60
N LEU A 250 14.22 1.56 16.46
CA LEU A 250 14.75 0.41 15.72
C LEU A 250 15.79 -0.29 16.60
N LYS A 251 15.67 -1.61 16.80
CA LYS A 251 16.70 -2.37 17.53
C LYS A 251 18.04 -2.18 16.82
N GLY A 252 18.93 -1.37 17.42
CA GLY A 252 20.28 -1.11 16.90
C GLY A 252 20.71 0.36 16.85
N SER A 253 19.85 1.35 17.13
CA SER A 253 20.29 2.75 17.24
C SER A 253 20.46 3.17 18.71
N ASN A 254 21.70 3.50 19.08
CA ASN A 254 21.97 4.23 20.32
C ASN A 254 21.22 5.56 20.28
N THR A 255 20.60 5.87 21.41
CA THR A 255 19.64 6.96 21.59
C THR A 255 20.40 8.27 21.76
N GLU A 256 20.09 9.24 20.90
CA GLU A 256 20.14 10.65 21.25
C GLU A 256 18.75 11.23 21.00
N LYS A 257 18.18 11.80 22.06
CA LYS A 257 16.95 12.60 22.04
C LYS A 257 17.31 13.98 21.48
N THR A 258 16.54 14.50 20.52
CA THR A 258 16.17 15.93 20.56
C THR A 258 15.00 16.28 19.64
N GLU A 259 14.09 17.02 20.25
CA GLU A 259 13.25 18.12 19.78
C GLU A 259 12.46 18.04 18.46
N VAL A 260 11.14 18.09 18.67
CA VAL A 260 10.10 18.31 17.67
C VAL A 260 10.08 19.80 17.33
N THR A 261 10.40 20.15 16.08
CA THR A 261 10.09 21.48 15.55
C THR A 261 8.88 21.38 14.62
N GLU A 262 7.86 22.18 14.92
CA GLU A 262 6.68 22.36 14.07
C GLU A 262 7.08 22.92 12.69
N ARG A 263 6.53 22.36 11.62
CA ARG A 263 6.45 23.06 10.34
C ARG A 263 5.09 22.82 9.66
N VAL A 264 4.41 23.94 9.43
CA VAL A 264 3.27 24.09 8.54
C VAL A 264 3.79 24.69 7.23
N MET A 265 3.55 23.98 6.13
CA MET A 265 3.07 24.45 4.81
C MET A 265 3.29 23.29 3.82
N ALA A 266 2.28 22.42 3.74
CA ALA A 266 2.41 21.05 3.27
C ALA A 266 2.72 20.92 1.76
N SER A 267 2.04 21.69 0.93
CA SER A 267 2.15 21.62 -0.54
C SER A 267 3.40 22.30 -1.08
N SER A 268 3.82 23.43 -0.48
CA SER A 268 5.03 24.14 -0.90
C SER A 268 6.32 23.35 -0.61
N ALA A 269 6.32 22.50 0.42
CA ALA A 269 7.49 21.72 0.80
C ALA A 269 7.82 20.65 -0.24
N MET A 270 6.80 19.94 -0.75
CA MET A 270 6.97 18.92 -1.79
C MET A 270 7.38 19.53 -3.13
N ALA A 271 6.75 20.65 -3.52
CA ALA A 271 7.14 21.39 -4.71
C ALA A 271 8.59 21.90 -4.61
N ALA A 272 8.98 22.48 -3.48
CA ALA A 272 10.35 22.96 -3.27
C ALA A 272 11.38 21.81 -3.27
N TYR A 273 11.06 20.69 -2.63
CA TYR A 273 11.88 19.47 -2.66
C TYR A 273 12.11 19.02 -4.09
N ALA A 274 11.03 18.91 -4.86
CA ALA A 274 11.11 18.40 -6.20
C ALA A 274 11.81 19.35 -7.19
N MET A 275 11.54 20.66 -7.09
CA MET A 275 12.26 21.69 -7.85
C MET A 275 13.78 21.65 -7.57
N SER A 276 14.19 21.43 -6.31
CA SER A 276 15.60 21.31 -5.94
C SER A 276 16.29 20.09 -6.58
N ARG A 277 15.52 19.02 -6.86
CA ARG A 277 16.03 17.79 -7.47
C ARG A 277 16.06 17.85 -8.99
N LEU A 278 15.13 18.59 -9.60
CA LEU A 278 15.04 18.77 -11.05
C LEU A 278 16.03 19.80 -11.61
N ASN A 279 16.83 20.47 -10.78
CA ASN A 279 17.84 21.44 -11.21
C ASN A 279 17.27 22.58 -12.09
N ILE A 280 16.03 22.98 -11.83
CA ILE A 280 15.43 24.15 -12.50
C ILE A 280 16.00 25.39 -11.82
N LYS A 281 16.93 26.05 -12.51
CA LYS A 281 17.41 27.41 -12.22
C LYS A 281 16.62 28.42 -13.04
#